data_AF-A0A1Q3EQX5-F1
#
_entry.id   AF-A0A1Q3EQX5-F1
#
_cell.length_a   1.000
_cell.length_b   1.000
_cell.length_c   1.000
_cell.angle_alpha   90.00
_cell.angle_beta   90.00
_cell.angle_gamma   90.00
#
_symmetry.space_group_name_H-M   'P 1'
#
loop_
_entity.id
_entity.type
_entity.pdbx_description
1 polymer ?
#
loop_
_entity_poly.entity_id
_entity_poly.type
_entity_poly.pdbx_seq_one_letter_code
_entity_poly.pdbx_strand_id
1 'polypeptide(L)'
;MAAYTVLYPYARPKFAIASLSLGTNAHHDLPTKIRVASNLGYDGIEIFIPDFEGFVNQVREGKHTELFTEPIPTSSSTELDLACAAAVYNLCNSFGLEIPLYQPLRNFENFRSQGHIDTSLAEAERWLRIMPAMKCEKYTMDMYIDAQVDAFRQLGALAEKYGVRIGYEPLSWGTVIDNWMQVWEIVERVDLENVGVLLDSFNTLGNQYADPGQASTICKGQTLAAMLFNLEELAISIPRYATMTMIRLDV
;
A
#
# COMPACT_ATOMS: atom_id res chain seq x y z
N MET A 1 11.73 -28.85 -37.46
CA MET A 1 11.67 -28.63 -36.01
C MET A 1 10.23 -28.30 -35.67
N ALA A 2 9.58 -29.02 -34.76
CA ALA A 2 8.26 -28.64 -34.27
C ALA A 2 8.41 -27.59 -33.17
N ALA A 3 7.70 -26.47 -33.28
CA ALA A 3 7.68 -25.48 -32.21
C ALA A 3 6.84 -26.01 -31.05
N TYR A 4 7.45 -26.11 -29.87
CA TYR A 4 6.71 -26.38 -28.63
C TYR A 4 5.94 -25.13 -28.22
N THR A 5 4.69 -25.02 -28.68
CA THR A 5 3.74 -24.04 -28.12
C THR A 5 3.35 -24.53 -26.73
N VAL A 6 4.03 -24.01 -25.70
CA VAL A 6 3.63 -24.22 -24.30
C VAL A 6 2.30 -23.49 -24.08
N LEU A 7 1.20 -24.23 -24.15
CA LEU A 7 -0.12 -23.74 -23.78
C LEU A 7 -0.19 -23.61 -22.25
N TYR A 8 0.06 -22.40 -21.75
CA TYR A 8 -0.28 -22.07 -20.37
C TYR A 8 -1.82 -22.11 -20.24
N PRO A 9 -2.40 -22.97 -19.38
CA PRO A 9 -3.85 -23.15 -19.29
C PRO A 9 -4.56 -22.03 -18.49
N TYR A 10 -3.85 -20.96 -18.17
CA TYR A 10 -4.34 -19.84 -17.37
C TYR A 10 -4.51 -18.61 -18.26
N ALA A 11 -5.61 -17.87 -18.03
CA ALA A 11 -5.77 -16.54 -18.62
C ALA A 11 -4.55 -15.66 -18.26
N ARG A 12 -4.17 -14.74 -19.16
CA ARG A 12 -3.05 -13.82 -18.88
C ARG A 12 -3.29 -13.12 -17.53
N PRO A 13 -2.26 -12.98 -16.67
CA PRO A 13 -2.40 -12.19 -15.46
C PRO A 13 -2.84 -10.76 -15.82
N LYS A 14 -3.61 -10.14 -14.91
CA LYS A 14 -3.83 -8.70 -14.95
C LYS A 14 -2.63 -8.00 -14.32
N PHE A 15 -2.17 -6.92 -14.93
CA PHE A 15 -1.03 -6.14 -14.42
C PHE A 15 -1.44 -4.69 -14.15
N ALA A 16 -1.12 -4.19 -12.95
CA ALA A 16 -1.28 -2.79 -12.59
C ALA A 16 0.09 -2.12 -12.38
N ILE A 17 0.12 -0.78 -12.38
CA ILE A 17 1.32 0.02 -12.09
C ILE A 17 1.00 1.17 -11.12
N ALA A 18 1.88 1.45 -10.16
CA ALA A 18 1.72 2.61 -9.30
C ALA A 18 2.00 3.92 -10.05
N SER A 19 1.21 4.96 -9.80
CA SER A 19 1.34 6.26 -10.46
C SER A 19 2.71 6.90 -10.18
N LEU A 20 3.31 6.64 -9.01
CA LEU A 20 4.68 7.05 -8.68
C LEU A 20 5.73 6.42 -9.60
N SER A 21 5.52 5.17 -10.05
CA SER A 21 6.41 4.47 -10.99
C SER A 21 6.36 5.07 -12.41
N LEU A 22 5.36 5.90 -12.72
CA LEU A 22 5.22 6.65 -13.97
C LEU A 22 5.82 8.07 -13.88
N GLY A 23 6.77 8.28 -12.96
CA GLY A 23 7.53 9.52 -12.80
C GLY A 23 7.06 10.40 -11.63
N THR A 24 7.76 11.50 -11.35
CA THR A 24 7.39 12.42 -10.26
C THR A 24 6.19 13.31 -10.61
N ASN A 25 5.32 13.56 -9.63
CA ASN A 25 4.19 14.50 -9.70
C ASN A 25 4.63 15.96 -9.98
N ALA A 26 5.89 16.29 -9.72
CA ALA A 26 6.48 17.61 -10.02
C ALA A 26 6.60 17.89 -11.52
N HIS A 27 6.54 16.86 -12.37
CA HIS A 27 6.73 16.95 -13.83
C HIS A 27 5.67 16.22 -14.66
N HIS A 28 4.95 15.26 -14.06
CA HIS A 28 3.96 14.44 -14.75
C HIS A 28 2.64 14.51 -13.96
N ASP A 29 1.60 15.12 -14.55
CA ASP A 29 0.29 15.15 -13.92
C ASP A 29 -0.39 13.77 -13.94
N LEU A 30 -1.29 13.57 -12.96
CA LEU A 30 -2.01 12.32 -12.78
C LEU A 30 -2.85 11.90 -14.02
N PRO A 31 -3.59 12.80 -14.70
CA PRO A 31 -4.29 12.45 -15.94
C PRO A 31 -3.37 11.93 -17.05
N THR A 32 -2.15 12.45 -17.18
CA THR A 32 -1.15 11.97 -18.14
C THR A 32 -0.62 10.60 -17.76
N LYS A 33 -0.36 10.35 -16.47
CA LYS A 33 0.05 9.02 -15.98
C LYS A 33 -1.02 7.95 -16.27
N ILE A 34 -2.29 8.24 -16.01
CA ILE A 34 -3.43 7.35 -16.33
C ILE A 34 -3.45 7.00 -17.82
N ARG A 35 -3.33 8.00 -18.71
CA ARG A 35 -3.28 7.81 -20.17
C ARG A 35 -2.06 6.97 -20.60
N VAL A 36 -0.90 7.16 -19.97
CA VAL A 36 0.31 6.36 -20.24
C VAL A 36 0.14 4.91 -19.79
N ALA A 37 -0.42 4.64 -18.60
CA ALA A 37 -0.69 3.29 -18.12
C ALA A 37 -1.57 2.50 -19.11
N SER A 38 -2.66 3.12 -19.56
CA SER A 38 -3.56 2.55 -20.58
C SER A 38 -2.83 2.28 -21.91
N ASN A 39 -2.06 3.25 -22.43
CA ASN A 39 -1.33 3.10 -23.69
C ASN A 39 -0.24 2.02 -23.65
N LEU A 40 0.32 1.72 -22.47
CA LEU A 40 1.29 0.65 -22.25
C LEU A 40 0.64 -0.73 -22.04
N GLY A 41 -0.69 -0.81 -22.00
CA GLY A 41 -1.43 -2.06 -21.88
C GLY A 41 -1.55 -2.62 -20.46
N TYR A 42 -1.38 -1.79 -19.43
CA TYR A 42 -1.71 -2.17 -18.05
C TYR A 42 -3.24 -2.30 -17.89
N ASP A 43 -3.65 -3.27 -17.07
CA ASP A 43 -5.04 -3.53 -16.67
C ASP A 43 -5.48 -2.71 -15.45
N GLY A 44 -4.59 -1.90 -14.87
CA GLY A 44 -4.82 -1.14 -13.64
C GLY A 44 -3.76 -0.04 -13.42
N ILE A 45 -4.12 0.98 -12.63
CA ILE A 45 -3.17 1.94 -12.04
C ILE A 45 -3.48 2.07 -10.55
N GLU A 46 -2.47 2.12 -9.70
CA GLU A 46 -2.61 2.47 -8.28
C GLU A 46 -2.26 3.95 -8.11
N ILE A 47 -3.07 4.72 -7.38
CA ILE A 47 -2.87 6.17 -7.23
C ILE A 47 -2.13 6.49 -5.94
N PHE A 48 -0.95 7.07 -6.10
CA PHE A 48 -0.13 7.57 -5.01
C PHE A 48 -0.62 8.94 -4.53
N ILE A 49 -0.60 9.16 -3.22
CA ILE A 49 -1.22 10.31 -2.55
C ILE A 49 -0.71 11.67 -3.08
N PRO A 50 0.62 11.94 -3.18
CA PRO A 50 1.14 13.14 -3.82
C PRO A 50 0.69 13.39 -5.26
N ASP A 51 0.35 12.35 -6.04
CA ASP A 51 -0.22 12.54 -7.38
C ASP A 51 -1.66 13.07 -7.31
N PHE A 52 -2.44 12.56 -6.36
CA PHE A 52 -3.80 13.03 -6.11
C PHE A 52 -3.82 14.46 -5.53
N GLU A 53 -3.03 14.75 -4.51
CA GLU A 53 -2.89 16.10 -3.93
C GLU A 53 -2.36 17.12 -4.96
N GLY A 54 -1.42 16.69 -5.82
CA GLY A 54 -0.91 17.48 -6.94
C GLY A 54 -2.03 17.82 -7.95
N PHE A 55 -2.87 16.84 -8.29
CA PHE A 55 -4.03 17.06 -9.16
C PHE A 55 -5.04 18.04 -8.55
N VAL A 56 -5.41 17.88 -7.28
CA VAL A 56 -6.32 18.80 -6.57
C VAL A 56 -5.84 20.25 -6.66
N ASN A 57 -4.54 20.49 -6.46
CA ASN A 57 -3.97 21.84 -6.54
C ASN A 57 -3.97 22.38 -7.98
N GLN A 58 -3.75 21.53 -8.99
CA GLN A 58 -3.87 21.93 -10.40
C GLN A 58 -5.31 22.33 -10.75
N VAL A 59 -6.31 21.66 -10.18
CA VAL A 59 -7.74 22.04 -10.34
C VAL A 59 -8.05 23.38 -9.65
N ARG A 60 -7.47 23.66 -8.46
CA ARG A 60 -7.54 25.00 -7.81
C ARG A 60 -7.01 26.12 -8.72
N GLU A 61 -5.99 25.82 -9.51
CA GLU A 61 -5.40 26.74 -10.50
C GLU A 61 -6.20 26.84 -11.82
N GLY A 62 -7.33 26.14 -11.95
CA GLY A 62 -8.18 26.16 -13.14
C GLY A 62 -7.71 25.24 -14.28
N LYS A 63 -6.86 24.24 -13.99
CA LYS A 63 -6.46 23.19 -14.95
C LYS A 63 -7.40 21.98 -14.87
N HIS A 64 -7.35 21.12 -15.89
CA HIS A 64 -8.12 19.87 -15.99
C HIS A 64 -9.64 20.05 -15.86
N THR A 65 -10.16 21.23 -16.19
CA THR A 65 -11.59 21.57 -16.08
C THR A 65 -12.46 20.72 -17.02
N GLU A 66 -11.87 20.15 -18.08
CA GLU A 66 -12.51 19.18 -18.97
C GLU A 66 -12.85 17.84 -18.32
N LEU A 67 -12.32 17.54 -17.13
CA LEU A 67 -12.62 16.33 -16.37
C LEU A 67 -13.88 16.45 -15.48
N PHE A 68 -14.50 17.62 -15.43
CA PHE A 68 -15.63 17.92 -14.56
C PHE A 68 -16.90 18.18 -15.38
N THR A 69 -17.98 17.47 -15.05
CA THR A 69 -19.31 17.67 -15.67
C THR A 69 -20.16 18.70 -14.94
N GLU A 70 -19.86 18.95 -13.67
CA GLU A 70 -20.56 19.88 -12.77
C GLU A 70 -19.63 21.04 -12.36
N PRO A 71 -20.17 22.19 -11.91
CA PRO A 71 -19.37 23.32 -11.45
C PRO A 71 -18.40 22.94 -10.32
N ILE A 72 -17.13 23.29 -10.47
CA ILE A 72 -16.07 22.99 -9.49
C ILE A 72 -16.32 23.81 -8.20
N PRO A 73 -16.41 23.19 -7.01
CA PRO A 73 -16.60 23.91 -5.75
C PRO A 73 -15.43 24.84 -5.42
N THR A 74 -15.73 26.06 -4.98
CA THR A 74 -14.73 27.13 -4.70
C THR A 74 -14.58 27.49 -3.23
N SER A 75 -15.48 27.01 -2.36
CA SER A 75 -15.66 27.49 -0.98
C SER A 75 -15.13 26.58 0.13
N SER A 76 -14.96 25.28 -0.13
CA SER A 76 -14.55 24.28 0.87
C SER A 76 -13.46 23.38 0.30
N SER A 77 -12.40 23.14 1.08
CA SER A 77 -11.37 22.18 0.70
C SER A 77 -11.97 20.79 0.51
N THR A 78 -12.81 20.33 1.45
CA THR A 78 -13.42 18.99 1.40
C THR A 78 -14.36 18.80 0.22
N GLU A 79 -15.17 19.80 -0.14
CA GLU A 79 -16.07 19.70 -1.32
C GLU A 79 -15.28 19.62 -2.62
N LEU A 80 -14.19 20.38 -2.71
CA LEU A 80 -13.29 20.35 -3.86
C LEU A 80 -12.47 19.07 -3.92
N ASP A 81 -11.96 18.59 -2.79
CA ASP A 81 -11.21 17.33 -2.71
C ASP A 81 -12.12 16.15 -3.12
N LEU A 82 -13.41 16.16 -2.73
CA LEU A 82 -14.43 15.21 -3.18
C LEU A 82 -14.73 15.33 -4.68
N ALA A 83 -14.87 16.55 -5.21
CA ALA A 83 -15.06 16.77 -6.64
C ALA A 83 -13.85 16.27 -7.46
N CYS A 84 -12.63 16.50 -6.96
CA CYS A 84 -11.40 16.00 -7.57
C CYS A 84 -11.30 14.48 -7.47
N ALA A 85 -11.66 13.88 -6.33
CA ALA A 85 -11.74 12.43 -6.17
C ALA A 85 -12.72 11.81 -7.19
N ALA A 86 -13.90 12.43 -7.37
CA ALA A 86 -14.87 12.00 -8.38
C ALA A 86 -14.35 12.17 -9.81
N ALA A 87 -13.63 13.26 -10.13
CA ALA A 87 -13.04 13.47 -11.45
C ALA A 87 -11.92 12.46 -11.76
N VAL A 88 -11.01 12.19 -10.81
CA VAL A 88 -9.97 11.15 -10.96
C VAL A 88 -10.61 9.77 -11.04
N TYR A 89 -11.61 9.46 -10.20
CA TYR A 89 -12.36 8.20 -10.26
C TYR A 89 -13.06 8.01 -11.62
N ASN A 90 -13.75 9.03 -12.14
CA ASN A 90 -14.41 8.97 -13.45
C ASN A 90 -13.40 8.82 -14.59
N LEU A 91 -12.26 9.50 -14.52
CA LEU A 91 -11.18 9.34 -15.49
C LEU A 91 -10.61 7.91 -15.45
N CYS A 92 -10.26 7.42 -14.26
CA CYS A 92 -9.83 6.05 -14.03
C CYS A 92 -10.86 5.04 -14.56
N ASN A 93 -12.15 5.20 -14.24
CA ASN A 93 -13.25 4.34 -14.71
C ASN A 93 -13.42 4.39 -16.24
N SER A 94 -13.24 5.56 -16.87
CA SER A 94 -13.26 5.68 -18.34
C SER A 94 -12.12 4.90 -19.04
N PHE A 95 -11.07 4.57 -18.31
CA PHE A 95 -9.96 3.70 -18.72
C PHE A 95 -9.94 2.33 -17.98
N GLY A 96 -10.92 2.04 -17.13
CA GLY A 96 -11.09 0.76 -16.40
C GLY A 96 -10.23 0.55 -15.13
N LEU A 97 -9.98 1.59 -14.31
CA LEU A 97 -9.01 1.59 -13.19
C LEU A 97 -9.63 2.05 -11.83
N GLU A 98 -9.00 1.74 -10.67
CA GLU A 98 -9.51 1.94 -9.28
C GLU A 98 -8.47 2.60 -8.30
N ILE A 99 -8.82 2.99 -7.05
CA ILE A 99 -8.00 3.87 -6.14
C ILE A 99 -8.11 3.54 -4.61
N PRO A 100 -7.02 3.57 -3.76
CA PRO A 100 -7.05 3.13 -2.34
C PRO A 100 -6.71 4.11 -1.16
N LEU A 101 -5.43 4.50 -0.91
CA LEU A 101 -4.83 4.63 0.46
C LEU A 101 -4.44 6.07 0.95
N TYR A 102 -4.31 6.29 2.29
CA TYR A 102 -3.62 7.44 2.92
C TYR A 102 -2.91 7.12 4.28
N GLN A 103 -1.75 7.75 4.62
CA GLN A 103 -1.02 7.59 5.92
C GLN A 103 -0.11 8.79 6.34
N PRO A 104 0.09 9.09 7.65
CA PRO A 104 1.04 10.10 8.21
C PRO A 104 2.32 9.53 8.89
N LEU A 105 3.24 10.40 9.34
CA LEU A 105 4.57 10.16 9.96
C LEU A 105 5.74 9.69 9.06
N ARG A 106 5.57 9.64 7.73
CA ARG A 106 6.60 9.22 6.75
C ARG A 106 7.95 9.98 6.70
N ASN A 107 8.16 11.04 7.49
CA ASN A 107 9.25 12.01 7.27
C ASN A 107 10.30 12.11 8.40
N PHE A 108 10.39 11.16 9.34
CA PHE A 108 11.41 11.17 10.41
C PHE A 108 12.75 10.60 9.92
N GLU A 109 13.36 11.21 8.90
CA GLU A 109 14.59 10.70 8.27
C GLU A 109 15.40 11.80 7.56
N ASN A 110 16.57 11.44 7.00
CA ASN A 110 17.40 12.30 6.15
C ASN A 110 17.84 13.64 6.77
N PHE A 111 18.19 13.64 8.07
CA PHE A 111 18.65 14.82 8.78
C PHE A 111 19.99 15.35 8.25
N ARG A 112 20.02 16.64 7.87
CA ARG A 112 21.20 17.31 7.30
C ARG A 112 22.04 18.09 8.31
N SER A 113 21.57 18.21 9.55
CA SER A 113 22.22 18.95 10.63
C SER A 113 21.67 18.47 11.98
N GLN A 114 22.43 18.72 13.05
CA GLN A 114 21.96 18.43 14.41
C GLN A 114 20.67 19.17 14.73
N GLY A 115 20.51 20.43 14.29
CA GLY A 115 19.28 21.20 14.53
C GLY A 115 18.01 20.62 13.88
N HIS A 116 18.13 19.86 12.78
CA HIS A 116 17.00 19.11 12.23
C HIS A 116 16.67 17.89 13.09
N ILE A 117 17.68 17.16 13.58
CA ILE A 117 17.50 16.07 14.55
C ILE A 117 16.82 16.60 15.80
N ASP A 118 17.30 17.70 16.37
CA ASP A 118 16.77 18.31 17.59
C ASP A 118 15.30 18.77 17.42
N THR A 119 14.96 19.34 16.26
CA THR A 119 13.59 19.77 15.92
C THR A 119 12.65 18.56 15.81
N SER A 120 13.05 17.53 15.07
CA SER A 120 12.25 16.32 14.92
C SER A 120 12.13 15.55 16.24
N LEU A 121 13.19 15.50 17.05
CA LEU A 121 13.16 14.93 18.40
C LEU A 121 12.21 15.70 19.32
N ALA A 122 12.15 17.03 19.24
CA ALA A 122 11.18 17.83 20.00
C ALA A 122 9.73 17.54 19.58
N GLU A 123 9.48 17.29 18.28
CA GLU A 123 8.17 16.85 17.79
C GLU A 123 7.84 15.42 18.25
N ALA A 124 8.79 14.48 18.18
CA ALA A 124 8.63 13.13 18.70
C ALA A 124 8.40 13.12 20.22
N GLU A 125 9.14 13.92 20.98
CA GLU A 125 8.98 14.06 22.44
C GLU A 125 7.60 14.60 22.81
N ARG A 126 7.05 15.55 22.02
CA ARG A 126 5.66 16.02 22.19
C ARG A 126 4.66 14.87 22.09
N TRP A 127 4.81 13.96 21.13
CA TRP A 127 3.94 12.79 21.00
C TRP A 127 4.16 11.78 22.14
N LEU A 128 5.42 11.45 22.45
CA LEU A 128 5.81 10.52 23.51
C LEU A 128 5.35 10.96 24.92
N ARG A 129 5.28 12.28 25.19
CA ARG A 129 4.76 12.81 26.46
C ARG A 129 3.24 12.69 26.62
N ILE A 130 2.49 12.58 25.52
CA ILE A 130 1.02 12.46 25.54
C ILE A 130 0.59 10.99 25.67
N MET A 131 1.35 10.04 25.10
CA MET A 131 1.05 8.60 25.12
C MET A 131 0.77 8.00 26.52
N PRO A 132 1.50 8.34 27.60
CA PRO A 132 1.17 7.86 28.95
C PRO A 132 -0.17 8.39 29.48
N ALA A 133 -0.54 9.64 29.14
CA ALA A 133 -1.84 10.21 29.52
C ALA A 133 -3.01 9.56 28.73
N MET A 134 -2.72 9.01 27.54
CA MET A 134 -3.65 8.18 26.76
C MET A 134 -3.68 6.70 27.20
N LYS A 135 -2.97 6.34 28.30
CA LYS A 135 -2.85 4.96 28.82
C LYS A 135 -2.34 3.94 27.80
N CYS A 136 -1.30 4.29 27.03
CA CYS A 136 -0.57 3.28 26.25
C CYS A 136 0.16 2.31 27.20
N GLU A 137 -0.39 1.10 27.37
CA GLU A 137 0.21 0.03 28.14
C GLU A 137 1.33 -0.71 27.37
N LYS A 138 2.02 -1.65 28.04
CA LYS A 138 2.98 -2.54 27.39
C LYS A 138 2.24 -3.46 26.41
N TYR A 139 2.29 -3.14 25.12
CA TYR A 139 1.92 -4.10 24.08
C TYR A 139 2.90 -5.27 24.06
N THR A 140 2.40 -6.48 24.26
CA THR A 140 3.07 -7.70 23.82
C THR A 140 2.76 -7.95 22.33
N MET A 141 3.50 -8.85 21.69
CA MET A 141 3.22 -9.27 20.32
C MET A 141 1.79 -9.81 20.20
N ASP A 142 1.39 -10.69 21.12
CA ASP A 142 0.06 -11.30 21.18
C ASP A 142 -1.04 -10.24 21.33
N MET A 143 -0.88 -9.27 22.23
CA MET A 143 -1.84 -8.17 22.41
C MET A 143 -1.96 -7.28 21.16
N TYR A 144 -0.88 -7.13 20.38
CA TYR A 144 -0.93 -6.41 19.12
C TYR A 144 -1.64 -7.23 18.04
N ILE A 145 -1.31 -8.52 17.90
CA ILE A 145 -1.99 -9.43 16.95
C ILE A 145 -3.50 -9.48 17.26
N ASP A 146 -3.88 -9.65 18.52
CA ASP A 146 -5.29 -9.66 18.97
C ASP A 146 -6.00 -8.35 18.59
N ALA A 147 -5.38 -7.20 18.85
CA ALA A 147 -5.92 -5.89 18.47
C ALA A 147 -6.05 -5.71 16.95
N GLN A 148 -5.07 -6.20 16.17
CA GLN A 148 -5.13 -6.16 14.70
C GLN A 148 -6.22 -7.09 14.16
N VAL A 149 -6.40 -8.28 14.73
CA VAL A 149 -7.50 -9.19 14.38
C VAL A 149 -8.85 -8.53 14.59
N ASP A 150 -9.07 -7.86 15.74
CA ASP A 150 -10.33 -7.17 16.00
C ASP A 150 -10.53 -5.90 15.15
N ALA A 151 -9.44 -5.20 14.81
CA ALA A 151 -9.48 -4.06 13.89
C ALA A 151 -9.80 -4.49 12.45
N PHE A 152 -9.10 -5.50 11.92
CA PHE A 152 -9.32 -6.02 10.56
C PHE A 152 -10.68 -6.72 10.42
N ARG A 153 -11.22 -7.35 11.48
CA ARG A 153 -12.58 -7.89 11.43
C ARG A 153 -13.65 -6.80 11.34
N GLN A 154 -13.47 -5.68 12.06
CA GLN A 154 -14.34 -4.51 11.93
C GLN A 154 -14.22 -3.83 10.57
N LEU A 155 -13.00 -3.72 10.04
CA LEU A 155 -12.72 -3.13 8.74
C LEU A 155 -13.26 -4.00 7.59
N GLY A 156 -13.11 -5.32 7.68
CA GLY A 156 -13.72 -6.31 6.78
C GLY A 156 -15.24 -6.17 6.72
N ALA A 157 -15.91 -6.21 7.87
CA ALA A 157 -17.36 -6.02 7.97
C ALA A 157 -17.84 -4.62 7.56
N LEU A 158 -16.95 -3.61 7.52
CA LEU A 158 -17.25 -2.30 6.95
C LEU A 158 -17.12 -2.34 5.42
N ALA A 159 -16.02 -2.86 4.88
CA ALA A 159 -15.75 -2.94 3.45
C ALA A 159 -16.73 -3.85 2.69
N GLU A 160 -17.22 -4.92 3.33
CA GLU A 160 -18.25 -5.80 2.78
C GLU A 160 -19.51 -5.03 2.35
N LYS A 161 -19.91 -4.01 3.12
CA LYS A 161 -21.06 -3.13 2.82
C LYS A 161 -20.86 -2.31 1.53
N TYR A 162 -19.63 -2.20 1.06
CA TYR A 162 -19.24 -1.50 -0.17
C TYR A 162 -18.78 -2.46 -1.27
N GLY A 163 -18.84 -3.79 -1.05
CA GLY A 163 -18.31 -4.78 -1.99
C GLY A 163 -16.77 -4.79 -2.08
N VAL A 164 -16.09 -4.20 -1.10
CA VAL A 164 -14.64 -3.99 -1.10
C VAL A 164 -13.93 -5.14 -0.37
N ARG A 165 -12.76 -5.51 -0.89
CA ARG A 165 -11.82 -6.45 -0.27
C ARG A 165 -10.59 -5.71 0.26
N ILE A 166 -10.02 -6.21 1.35
CA ILE A 166 -8.92 -5.57 2.09
C ILE A 166 -7.74 -6.53 2.18
N GLY A 167 -6.57 -6.05 1.78
CA GLY A 167 -5.32 -6.77 1.94
C GLY A 167 -4.44 -6.18 3.05
N TYR A 168 -3.85 -7.03 3.88
CA TYR A 168 -2.75 -6.65 4.77
C TYR A 168 -1.41 -7.04 4.12
N GLU A 169 -0.52 -6.07 3.93
CA GLU A 169 0.86 -6.28 3.47
C GLU A 169 1.83 -6.27 4.68
N PRO A 170 2.67 -7.30 4.88
CA PRO A 170 3.82 -7.19 5.77
C PRO A 170 4.89 -6.33 5.09
N LEU A 171 5.38 -5.29 5.76
CA LEU A 171 6.51 -4.49 5.26
C LEU A 171 7.82 -5.04 5.81
N SER A 172 8.83 -5.21 4.95
CA SER A 172 10.15 -5.66 5.40
C SER A 172 10.70 -4.68 6.44
N TRP A 173 11.16 -5.20 7.58
CA TRP A 173 11.62 -4.41 8.74
C TRP A 173 10.56 -3.51 9.37
N GLY A 174 9.27 -3.84 9.23
CA GLY A 174 8.19 -3.25 10.01
C GLY A 174 8.41 -3.37 11.53
N THR A 175 7.91 -2.40 12.30
CA THR A 175 8.23 -2.27 13.73
C THR A 175 7.67 -3.41 14.61
N VAL A 176 6.59 -4.06 14.18
CA VAL A 176 5.84 -5.05 14.97
C VAL A 176 5.42 -6.24 14.12
N ILE A 177 4.87 -5.97 12.94
CA ILE A 177 4.57 -6.96 11.90
C ILE A 177 5.51 -6.71 10.74
N ASP A 178 6.34 -7.68 10.39
CA ASP A 178 7.34 -7.54 9.34
C ASP A 178 7.42 -8.72 8.37
N ASN A 179 6.69 -9.80 8.62
CA ASN A 179 6.76 -11.03 7.83
C ASN A 179 5.38 -11.64 7.55
N TRP A 180 5.33 -12.49 6.53
CA TRP A 180 4.07 -13.07 6.03
C TRP A 180 3.38 -14.02 7.02
N MET A 181 4.12 -14.67 7.92
CA MET A 181 3.54 -15.61 8.90
C MET A 181 2.71 -14.87 9.95
N GLN A 182 3.20 -13.75 10.46
CA GLN A 182 2.43 -12.90 11.38
C GLN A 182 1.16 -12.33 10.72
N VAL A 183 1.27 -11.87 9.47
CA VAL A 183 0.10 -11.37 8.72
C VAL A 183 -0.89 -12.49 8.41
N TRP A 184 -0.40 -13.69 8.06
CA TRP A 184 -1.26 -14.84 7.84
C TRP A 184 -1.99 -15.25 9.12
N GLU A 185 -1.33 -15.27 10.28
CA GLU A 185 -1.98 -15.53 11.57
C GLU A 185 -3.12 -14.53 11.83
N ILE A 186 -2.90 -13.23 11.57
CA ILE A 186 -3.94 -12.20 11.71
C ILE A 186 -5.11 -12.47 10.75
N VAL A 187 -4.83 -12.71 9.46
CA VAL A 187 -5.85 -12.92 8.43
C VAL A 187 -6.67 -14.20 8.68
N GLU A 188 -6.02 -15.30 9.04
CA GLU A 188 -6.65 -16.57 9.40
C GLU A 188 -7.57 -16.39 10.62
N ARG A 189 -7.15 -15.61 11.62
CA ARG A 189 -7.94 -15.31 12.82
C ARG A 189 -9.06 -14.28 12.59
N VAL A 190 -8.97 -13.45 11.55
CA VAL A 190 -10.06 -12.51 11.17
C VAL A 190 -11.25 -13.28 10.62
N ASP A 191 -11.01 -14.32 9.82
CA ASP A 191 -12.00 -15.25 9.24
C ASP A 191 -13.12 -14.55 8.45
N LEU A 192 -12.75 -13.75 7.44
CA LEU A 192 -13.67 -13.07 6.52
C LEU A 192 -13.20 -13.24 5.07
N GLU A 193 -14.09 -13.66 4.16
CA GLU A 193 -13.77 -13.87 2.73
C GLU A 193 -13.28 -12.61 2.00
N ASN A 194 -13.60 -11.42 2.54
CA ASN A 194 -13.16 -10.13 1.99
C ASN A 194 -11.91 -9.55 2.65
N VAL A 195 -11.23 -10.28 3.55
CA VAL A 195 -9.94 -9.90 4.15
C VAL A 195 -8.88 -10.92 3.76
N GLY A 196 -7.67 -10.46 3.43
CA GLY A 196 -6.60 -11.34 2.98
C GLY A 196 -5.20 -10.75 3.07
N VAL A 197 -4.22 -11.47 2.52
CA VAL A 197 -2.79 -11.12 2.52
C VAL A 197 -2.41 -10.48 1.18
N LEU A 198 -1.59 -9.44 1.21
CA LEU A 198 -0.90 -8.90 0.05
C LEU A 198 0.54 -9.38 0.03
N LEU A 199 0.99 -9.80 -1.14
CA LEU A 199 2.32 -10.35 -1.34
C LEU A 199 3.13 -9.42 -2.23
N ASP A 200 3.95 -8.58 -1.61
CA ASP A 200 5.02 -7.86 -2.28
C ASP A 200 6.32 -8.70 -2.18
N SER A 201 6.95 -8.98 -3.32
CA SER A 201 8.14 -9.83 -3.37
C SER A 201 9.39 -9.19 -2.77
N PHE A 202 9.49 -7.86 -2.77
CA PHE A 202 10.55 -7.15 -2.06
C PHE A 202 10.30 -7.23 -0.55
N ASN A 203 9.11 -6.87 -0.07
CA ASN A 203 8.84 -6.89 1.38
C ASN A 203 8.87 -8.30 1.97
N THR A 204 8.41 -9.31 1.23
CA THR A 204 8.50 -10.72 1.64
C THR A 204 9.97 -11.16 1.76
N LEU A 205 10.83 -10.86 0.78
CA LEU A 205 12.22 -11.30 0.80
C LEU A 205 13.15 -10.41 1.64
N GLY A 206 12.75 -9.16 1.87
CA GLY A 206 13.59 -8.09 2.40
C GLY A 206 14.23 -8.45 3.72
N ASN A 207 13.44 -8.74 4.76
CA ASN A 207 13.94 -9.16 6.07
C ASN A 207 14.17 -10.68 6.20
N GLN A 208 13.50 -11.50 5.39
CA GLN A 208 13.62 -12.96 5.47
C GLN A 208 14.95 -13.47 4.91
N TYR A 209 15.52 -12.79 3.92
CA TYR A 209 16.77 -13.15 3.28
C TYR A 209 17.85 -12.08 3.41
N ALA A 210 17.52 -10.80 3.28
CA ALA A 210 18.49 -9.71 3.28
C ALA A 210 18.66 -9.05 4.67
N ASP A 211 19.87 -8.61 4.95
CA ASP A 211 20.18 -7.77 6.11
C ASP A 211 21.17 -6.68 5.64
N PRO A 212 20.73 -5.42 5.45
CA PRO A 212 21.58 -4.33 5.00
C PRO A 212 22.66 -3.94 6.03
N GLY A 213 22.58 -4.44 7.27
CA GLY A 213 23.61 -4.32 8.29
C GLY A 213 24.77 -5.31 8.15
N GLN A 214 24.62 -6.38 7.33
CA GLN A 214 25.73 -7.31 7.05
C GLN A 214 26.53 -6.87 5.82
N ALA A 215 27.84 -7.09 5.86
CA ALA A 215 28.72 -6.90 4.69
C ALA A 215 28.37 -7.82 3.50
N SER A 216 27.69 -8.93 3.75
CA SER A 216 27.14 -9.86 2.74
C SER A 216 25.76 -9.46 2.22
N THR A 217 25.14 -8.42 2.79
CA THR A 217 23.73 -8.02 2.62
C THR A 217 22.70 -9.15 2.81
N ILE A 218 23.07 -10.24 3.47
CA ILE A 218 22.28 -11.46 3.65
C ILE A 218 22.25 -11.79 5.14
N CYS A 219 21.07 -12.11 5.67
CA CYS A 219 20.84 -12.52 7.05
C CYS A 219 21.83 -13.62 7.50
N LYS A 220 22.36 -13.49 8.71
CA LYS A 220 23.37 -14.44 9.21
C LYS A 220 22.80 -15.86 9.28
N GLY A 221 23.38 -16.77 8.50
CA GLY A 221 22.96 -18.17 8.42
C GLY A 221 21.89 -18.45 7.36
N GLN A 222 21.41 -17.45 6.62
CA GLN A 222 20.52 -17.69 5.49
C GLN A 222 21.22 -18.36 4.32
N THR A 223 20.43 -19.10 3.54
CA THR A 223 20.85 -19.78 2.31
C THR A 223 19.75 -19.69 1.27
N LEU A 224 20.09 -19.82 -0.02
CA LEU A 224 19.10 -19.88 -1.09
C LEU A 224 18.09 -21.02 -0.88
N ALA A 225 18.53 -22.16 -0.34
CA ALA A 225 17.64 -23.30 -0.06
C ALA A 225 16.62 -22.99 1.04
N ALA A 226 17.02 -22.31 2.12
CA ALA A 226 16.12 -21.91 3.20
C ALA A 226 15.17 -20.77 2.78
N MET A 227 15.61 -19.87 1.89
CA MET A 227 14.73 -18.88 1.25
C MET A 227 13.66 -19.56 0.37
N LEU A 228 14.06 -20.49 -0.50
CA LEU A 228 13.13 -21.22 -1.37
C LEU A 228 12.13 -22.05 -0.55
N PHE A 229 12.60 -22.74 0.49
CA PHE A 229 11.72 -23.47 1.42
C PHE A 229 10.69 -22.54 2.07
N ASN A 230 11.08 -21.34 2.52
CA ASN A 230 10.11 -20.40 3.10
C ASN A 230 9.08 -19.89 2.07
N LEU A 231 9.47 -19.69 0.80
CA LEU A 231 8.54 -19.34 -0.27
C LEU A 231 7.58 -20.50 -0.63
N GLU A 232 8.04 -21.76 -0.54
CA GLU A 232 7.19 -22.94 -0.67
C GLU A 232 6.17 -23.02 0.48
N GLU A 233 6.60 -22.83 1.74
CA GLU A 233 5.72 -22.79 2.91
C GLU A 233 4.67 -21.66 2.81
N LEU A 234 5.06 -20.47 2.33
CA LEU A 234 4.14 -19.37 2.02
C LEU A 234 3.07 -19.78 1.01
N ALA A 235 3.49 -20.38 -0.11
CA ALA A 235 2.60 -20.78 -1.20
C ALA A 235 1.66 -21.94 -0.83
N ILE A 236 2.00 -22.73 0.18
CA ILE A 236 1.18 -23.84 0.71
C ILE A 236 0.26 -23.36 1.83
N SER A 237 0.74 -22.45 2.68
CA SER A 237 0.02 -21.97 3.87
C SER A 237 -1.08 -20.96 3.54
N ILE A 238 -0.83 -20.01 2.64
CA ILE A 238 -1.81 -18.99 2.26
C ILE A 238 -2.64 -19.50 1.07
N PRO A 239 -3.92 -19.84 1.25
CA PRO A 239 -4.75 -20.34 0.16
C PRO A 239 -5.01 -19.21 -0.85
N ARG A 240 -5.09 -19.57 -2.14
CA ARG A 240 -5.22 -18.63 -3.26
C ARG A 240 -6.41 -17.64 -3.15
N TYR A 241 -7.47 -17.97 -2.43
CA TYR A 241 -8.59 -17.04 -2.24
C TYR A 241 -8.26 -15.91 -1.23
N ALA A 242 -7.35 -16.18 -0.29
CA ALA A 242 -6.88 -15.22 0.70
C ALA A 242 -5.70 -14.35 0.20
N THR A 243 -5.02 -14.73 -0.88
CA THR A 243 -4.09 -13.80 -1.57
C THR A 243 -4.88 -12.75 -2.34
N MET A 244 -4.73 -11.48 -1.97
CA MET A 244 -5.47 -10.37 -2.58
C MET A 244 -4.64 -9.60 -3.59
N THR A 245 -5.33 -8.88 -4.49
CA THR A 245 -4.69 -8.21 -5.64
C THR A 245 -4.92 -6.69 -5.69
N MET A 246 -5.72 -6.12 -4.78
CA MET A 246 -5.93 -4.66 -4.67
C MET A 246 -6.29 -4.25 -3.23
N ILE A 247 -6.13 -2.94 -2.98
CA ILE A 247 -6.15 -2.23 -1.69
C ILE A 247 -5.04 -2.66 -0.73
N ARG A 248 -3.86 -2.07 -1.00
CA ARG A 248 -2.74 -1.91 -0.06
C ARG A 248 -3.19 -1.11 1.15
N LEU A 249 -3.13 -1.74 2.33
CA LEU A 249 -3.04 -1.03 3.60
C LEU A 249 -1.62 -1.21 4.12
N ASP A 250 -0.76 -0.23 3.83
CA ASP A 250 0.42 -0.02 4.65
C ASP A 250 -0.06 0.37 6.07
N VAL A 251 0.48 -0.29 7.11
CA VAL A 251 0.19 0.02 8.53
C VAL A 251 1.51 0.26 9.27
#